data_AF-A0AAV5TCE9-F1
#
_entry.id   AF-A0AAV5TCE9-F1
#
_cell.length_a   1.000
_cell.length_b   1.000
_cell.length_c   1.000
_cell.angle_alpha   90.00
_cell.angle_beta   90.00
_cell.angle_gamma   90.00
#
_symmetry.space_group_name_H-M   'P 1'
#
loop_
_entity.id
_entity.type
_entity.pdbx_description
1 polymer ?
#
loop_
_entity_poly.entity_id
_entity_poly.type
_entity_poly.pdbx_seq_one_letter_code
_entity_poly.pdbx_strand_id
1 'polypeptide(L)'
;FEMDIFAFPDVFLRNLMRTMKIEDRMRLRLVCRAFEQLVAETHAGFFEAGVCSPFSMRTLIICIGDKTFTSVAKPVYNFSQFLQLKNRFFSGISFGTFGFKVCNFQRE
;
A
#
# COMPACT_ATOMS: atom_id res chain seq x y z
N PHE A 1 4.23 31.58 -1.26
CA PHE A 1 3.18 31.09 -0.36
C PHE A 1 3.37 29.60 -0.20
N GLU A 2 3.82 29.18 0.98
CA GLU A 2 3.88 27.76 1.33
C GLU A 2 2.53 27.42 1.97
N MET A 3 1.79 26.50 1.36
CA MET A 3 0.46 26.14 1.80
C MET A 3 0.51 24.72 2.32
N ASP A 4 0.30 24.55 3.62
CA ASP A 4 0.25 23.24 4.25
C ASP A 4 -1.08 22.56 3.93
N ILE A 5 -1.03 21.46 3.18
CA ILE A 5 -2.22 20.67 2.85
C ILE A 5 -2.89 20.09 4.10
N PHE A 6 -2.14 19.84 5.19
CA PHE A 6 -2.70 19.32 6.43
C PHE A 6 -3.39 20.41 7.27
N ALA A 7 -3.34 21.68 6.85
CA ALA A 7 -4.14 22.75 7.44
C ALA A 7 -5.61 22.73 6.98
N PHE A 8 -5.95 21.96 5.93
CA PHE A 8 -7.33 21.77 5.51
C PHE A 8 -8.10 20.86 6.47
N PRO A 9 -9.43 21.04 6.61
CA PRO A 9 -10.25 20.16 7.45
C PRO A 9 -10.16 18.69 7.04
N ASP A 10 -10.17 17.78 8.01
CA ASP A 10 -10.11 16.33 7.78
C ASP A 10 -11.15 15.83 6.78
N VAL A 11 -12.37 16.40 6.81
CA VAL A 11 -13.45 16.02 5.88
C VAL A 11 -13.05 16.31 4.43
N PHE A 12 -12.37 17.45 4.19
CA PHE A 12 -11.86 17.79 2.87
C PHE A 12 -10.78 16.79 2.45
N LEU A 13 -9.82 16.50 3.32
CA LEU A 13 -8.73 15.55 3.05
C LEU A 13 -9.26 14.14 2.76
N ARG A 14 -10.25 13.67 3.52
CA ARG A 14 -10.91 12.38 3.29
C ARG A 14 -11.65 12.35 1.94
N ASN A 15 -12.33 13.43 1.57
CA ASN A 15 -13.00 13.54 0.28
C ASN A 15 -11.98 13.57 -0.88
N LEU A 16 -10.86 14.27 -0.71
CA LEU A 16 -9.76 14.23 -1.66
C LEU A 16 -9.25 12.80 -1.84
N MET A 17 -8.97 12.06 -0.75
CA MET A 17 -8.48 10.67 -0.86
C MET A 17 -9.47 9.73 -1.56
N ARG A 18 -10.78 10.01 -1.50
CA ARG A 18 -11.82 9.22 -2.18
C ARG A 18 -11.84 9.43 -3.70
N THR A 19 -11.42 10.60 -4.19
CA THR A 19 -11.38 10.88 -5.63
C THR A 19 -10.07 10.45 -6.28
N MET A 20 -9.05 10.12 -5.48
CA MET A 20 -7.75 9.70 -5.98
C MET A 20 -7.74 8.25 -6.44
N LYS A 21 -7.03 7.99 -7.55
CA LYS A 21 -6.74 6.64 -8.02
C LYS A 21 -5.85 5.90 -7.02
N ILE A 22 -5.97 4.58 -6.98
CA ILE A 22 -5.17 3.75 -6.08
C ILE A 22 -3.66 3.94 -6.29
N GLU A 23 -3.21 4.12 -7.54
CA GLU A 23 -1.80 4.36 -7.86
C GLU A 23 -1.25 5.62 -7.17
N ASP A 24 -2.01 6.72 -7.21
CA ASP A 24 -1.59 7.99 -6.62
C ASP A 24 -1.64 7.93 -5.09
N ARG A 25 -2.63 7.23 -4.54
CA ARG A 25 -2.72 6.94 -3.10
C ARG A 25 -1.51 6.15 -2.61
N MET A 26 -1.06 5.16 -3.39
CA MET A 26 0.11 4.35 -3.05
C MET A 26 1.40 5.18 -3.12
N ARG A 27 1.53 6.09 -4.08
CA ARG A 27 2.64 7.06 -4.14
C ARG A 27 2.63 8.01 -2.95
N LEU A 28 1.46 8.55 -2.59
CA LEU A 28 1.30 9.47 -1.45
C LEU A 28 1.79 8.86 -0.13
N ARG A 29 1.53 7.57 0.10
CA ARG A 29 2.00 6.85 1.29
C ARG A 29 3.52 6.82 1.48
N LEU A 30 4.27 7.11 0.41
CA LEU A 30 5.73 7.14 0.44
C LEU A 30 6.30 8.54 0.73
N VAL A 31 5.46 9.59 0.70
CA VAL A 31 5.90 10.98 0.84
C VAL A 31 6.29 11.30 2.29
N CYS A 32 5.38 11.09 3.24
CA CYS A 32 5.63 11.30 4.67
C CYS A 32 4.65 10.50 5.53
N ARG A 33 4.90 10.45 6.85
CA ARG A 33 4.04 9.74 7.81
C ARG A 33 2.61 10.28 7.85
N ALA A 34 2.42 11.59 7.70
CA ALA A 34 1.09 12.20 7.69
C ALA A 34 0.26 11.73 6.49
N PHE A 35 0.86 11.65 5.30
CA PHE A 35 0.18 11.06 4.13
C PHE A 35 -0.04 9.55 4.27
N GLU A 36 0.92 8.82 4.84
CA GLU A 36 0.73 7.40 5.14
C GLU A 36 -0.52 7.17 5.99
N GLN A 37 -0.66 7.94 7.07
CA GLN A 37 -1.79 7.86 7.98
C GLN A 37 -3.10 8.30 7.30
N LEU A 38 -3.10 9.43 6.59
CA LEU A 38 -4.28 9.92 5.88
C LEU A 38 -4.82 8.89 4.87
N VAL A 39 -3.94 8.24 4.11
CA VAL A 39 -4.33 7.23 3.13
C VAL A 39 -4.74 5.91 3.81
N ALA A 40 -4.17 5.58 4.98
CA ALA A 40 -4.52 4.38 5.75
C ALA A 40 -5.89 4.47 6.42
N GLU A 41 -6.29 5.67 6.86
CA GLU A 41 -7.57 5.95 7.53
C GLU A 41 -8.74 6.18 6.56
N THR A 42 -8.47 6.21 5.25
CA THR A 42 -9.47 6.44 4.21
C THR A 42 -9.74 5.16 3.44
N HIS A 43 -11.02 4.82 3.24
CA HIS A 43 -11.40 3.68 2.39
C HIS A 43 -11.01 3.96 0.93
N ALA A 44 -10.42 2.98 0.26
CA ALA A 44 -9.89 3.05 -1.10
C ALA A 44 -10.71 2.26 -2.12
N GLY A 45 -11.85 1.73 -1.70
CA GLY A 45 -12.72 0.91 -2.52
C GLY A 45 -12.56 -0.59 -2.28
N PHE A 46 -13.32 -1.34 -3.08
CA PHE A 46 -13.31 -2.79 -3.12
C PHE A 46 -12.62 -3.26 -4.41
N PHE A 47 -11.77 -4.27 -4.27
CA PHE A 47 -11.13 -4.96 -5.39
C PHE A 47 -11.43 -6.46 -5.29
N GLU A 48 -11.78 -7.09 -6.41
CA GLU A 48 -12.14 -8.50 -6.43
C GLU A 48 -10.98 -9.40 -5.99
N ALA A 49 -9.76 -9.04 -6.40
CA ALA A 49 -8.54 -9.77 -6.08
C ALA A 49 -7.40 -8.84 -5.64
N GLY A 50 -6.62 -9.30 -4.67
CA GLY A 50 -5.33 -8.72 -4.28
C GLY A 50 -4.30 -9.82 -4.07
N VAL A 51 -3.06 -9.60 -4.51
CA VAL A 51 -1.97 -10.56 -4.33
C VAL A 51 -0.73 -9.85 -3.84
N CYS A 52 -0.03 -10.47 -2.90
CA CYS A 52 1.31 -10.05 -2.49
C CYS A 52 2.25 -11.25 -2.63
N SER A 53 3.35 -11.08 -3.35
CA SER A 53 4.31 -12.15 -3.58
C SER A 53 5.74 -11.61 -3.73
N PRO A 54 6.75 -12.24 -3.11
CA PRO A 54 8.13 -11.96 -3.42
C PRO A 54 8.44 -12.46 -4.84
N PHE A 55 9.00 -11.60 -5.68
CA PHE A 55 9.42 -11.93 -7.04
C PHE A 55 10.88 -12.40 -7.08
N SER A 56 11.72 -11.74 -6.29
CA SER A 56 13.10 -12.14 -6.05
C SER A 56 13.34 -12.04 -4.56
N MET A 57 14.56 -12.34 -4.11
CA MET A 57 14.98 -11.93 -2.78
C MET A 57 14.58 -10.46 -2.61
N ARG A 58 15.04 -9.54 -3.48
CA ARG A 58 14.98 -8.07 -3.26
C ARG A 58 13.72 -7.38 -3.80
N THR A 59 12.71 -8.13 -4.21
CA THR A 59 11.59 -7.53 -4.94
C THR A 59 10.28 -8.10 -4.45
N LEU A 60 9.38 -7.20 -4.09
CA LEU A 60 7.99 -7.54 -3.78
C LEU A 60 7.10 -7.09 -4.93
N ILE A 61 6.27 -8.01 -5.42
CA ILE A 61 5.16 -7.70 -6.31
C ILE A 61 3.88 -7.61 -5.49
N ILE A 62 3.17 -6.50 -5.66
CA ILE A 62 1.86 -6.25 -5.09
C ILE A 62 0.89 -6.06 -6.26
N CYS A 63 -0.15 -6.88 -6.33
CA CYS A 63 -1.25 -6.73 -7.27
C CYS A 63 -2.51 -6.29 -6.54
N ILE A 64 -3.17 -5.25 -7.05
CA ILE A 64 -4.46 -4.73 -6.55
C ILE A 64 -5.37 -4.57 -7.77
N GLY A 65 -6.33 -5.48 -7.96
CA GLY A 65 -7.12 -5.54 -9.18
C GLY A 65 -6.25 -5.78 -10.42
N ASP A 66 -6.39 -4.91 -11.42
CA ASP A 66 -5.62 -4.91 -12.67
C ASP A 66 -4.24 -4.22 -12.54
N LYS A 67 -3.91 -3.68 -11.36
CA LYS A 67 -2.69 -2.91 -11.14
C LYS A 67 -1.61 -3.75 -10.49
N THR A 68 -0.40 -3.65 -11.02
CA THR A 68 0.80 -4.28 -10.48
C THR A 68 1.80 -3.23 -10.02
N PHE A 69 2.24 -3.35 -8.78
CA PHE A 69 3.24 -2.51 -8.15
C PHE A 69 4.45 -3.37 -7.81
N THR A 70 5.63 -2.91 -8.20
CA THR A 70 6.90 -3.54 -7.86
C THR A 70 7.63 -2.67 -6.86
N SER A 71 7.92 -3.20 -5.67
CA SER A 71 8.79 -2.55 -4.71
C SER A 71 10.16 -3.21 -4.76
N VAL A 72 11.21 -2.40 -4.96
CA VAL A 72 12.59 -2.82 -4.77
C VAL A 72 12.91 -2.65 -3.29
N ALA A 73 12.92 -3.76 -2.56
CA ALA A 73 13.10 -3.80 -1.14
C ALA A 73 14.41 -4.54 -0.78
N LYS A 74 15.15 -4.07 0.21
CA LYS A 74 16.25 -4.84 0.82
C LYS A 74 15.65 -6.05 1.55
N PRO A 75 15.95 -7.30 1.18
CA PRO A 75 15.12 -8.40 1.62
C PRO A 75 15.76 -9.23 2.70
N VAL A 76 15.38 -8.94 3.92
CA VAL A 76 15.11 -9.99 4.89
C VAL A 76 13.90 -9.47 5.66
N TYR A 77 12.70 -9.70 5.15
CA TYR A 77 11.49 -9.37 5.91
C TYR A 77 11.17 -10.54 6.82
N ASN A 78 11.31 -10.34 8.13
CA ASN A 78 10.64 -11.23 9.06
C ASN A 78 9.11 -11.04 8.97
N PHE A 79 8.35 -12.01 9.48
CA PHE A 79 6.89 -11.99 9.42
C PHE A 79 6.27 -10.67 9.95
N SER A 80 6.88 -10.08 10.98
CA SER A 80 6.43 -8.81 11.57
C SER A 80 6.61 -7.62 10.61
N GLN A 81 7.77 -7.49 9.97
CA GLN A 81 8.02 -6.45 8.98
C GLN A 81 7.11 -6.60 7.76
N PHE A 82 6.79 -7.84 7.37
CA PHE A 82 5.78 -8.10 6.35
C PHE A 82 4.38 -7.64 6.78
N LEU A 83 3.94 -7.95 8.00
CA LEU A 83 2.64 -7.50 8.49
C LEU A 83 2.54 -5.97 8.52
N GLN A 84 3.62 -5.29 8.91
CA GLN A 84 3.70 -3.83 8.84
C GLN A 84 3.57 -3.34 7.40
N LEU A 85 4.26 -3.98 6.46
CA LEU A 85 4.20 -3.64 5.03
C LEU A 85 2.80 -3.90 4.45
N LYS A 86 2.16 -5.01 4.82
CA LYS A 86 0.78 -5.34 4.46
C LYS A 86 -0.18 -4.28 4.99
N ASN A 87 -0.08 -3.93 6.27
CA ASN A 87 -0.93 -2.90 6.84
C ASN A 87 -0.70 -1.56 6.14
N ARG A 88 0.55 -1.20 5.86
CA ARG A 88 0.87 0.04 5.16
C ARG A 88 0.31 0.09 3.74
N PHE A 89 0.33 -1.01 2.99
CA PHE A 89 -0.09 -1.03 1.59
C PHE A 89 -1.56 -1.38 1.38
N PHE A 90 -2.16 -2.16 2.26
CA PHE A 90 -3.53 -2.66 2.07
C PHE A 90 -4.53 -2.10 3.09
N SER A 91 -4.11 -1.26 4.05
CA SER A 91 -5.09 -0.57 4.93
C SER A 91 -6.07 0.25 4.09
N GLY A 92 -7.34 0.22 4.46
CA GLY A 92 -8.41 0.93 3.75
C GLY A 92 -8.85 0.27 2.44
N ILE A 93 -8.26 -0.84 2.01
CA ILE A 93 -8.67 -1.57 0.80
C ILE A 93 -9.45 -2.82 1.20
N SER A 94 -10.65 -2.99 0.63
CA SER A 94 -11.43 -4.22 0.79
C SER A 94 -11.14 -5.18 -0.37
N PHE A 95 -10.91 -6.45 -0.06
CA PHE A 95 -10.66 -7.49 -1.07
C PHE A 95 -11.73 -8.58 -1.02
N GLY A 96 -12.19 -9.04 -2.18
CA GLY A 96 -13.01 -10.25 -2.28
C GLY A 96 -12.16 -11.49 -2.01
N THR A 97 -11.01 -11.56 -2.67
CA THR A 97 -9.98 -12.58 -2.45
C THR A 97 -8.62 -11.92 -2.24
N PHE A 98 -7.87 -12.37 -1.24
CA PHE A 98 -6.51 -11.90 -0.99
C PHE A 98 -5.56 -13.08 -0.87
N GLY A 99 -4.60 -13.17 -1.79
CA GLY A 99 -3.60 -14.22 -1.84
C GLY A 99 -2.23 -13.74 -1.37
N PHE A 100 -1.56 -14.56 -0.57
CA PHE A 100 -0.15 -14.36 -0.27
C PHE A 100 0.64 -15.57 -0.75
N LYS A 101 1.67 -15.33 -1.57
CA LYS A 101 2.59 -16.38 -2.00
C LYS A 101 3.87 -16.23 -1.20
N VAL A 102 4.24 -17.27 -0.46
CA VAL A 102 5.57 -17.39 0.15
C VAL A 102 6.44 -18.14 -0.85
N CYS A 103 7.50 -17.50 -1.36
CA CYS A 103 8.53 -18.24 -2.08
C CYS A 103 9.53 -18.74 -1.05
N ASN A 104 9.67 -20.06 -0.93
CA ASN A 104 10.77 -20.66 -0.18
C ASN A 104 12.05 -20.41 -1.00
N PHE A 105 12.78 -19.35 -0.69
CA PHE A 105 14.11 -19.15 -1.26
C PHE A 105 15.04 -20.20 -0.63
N GLN A 106 15.33 -21.26 -1.36
CA GLN A 106 16.41 -22.17 -1.00
C GLN A 106 17.72 -21.38 -1.00
N ARG A 107 18.47 -21.49 0.11
CA ARG A 107 19.84 -20.97 0.20
C ARG A 107 20.71 -21.84 -0.71
N GLU A 108 21.15 -21.31 -1.83
CA GLU A 108 22.38 -21.77 -2.48
C GLU A 108 23.60 -21.34 -1.64
#